data_AF-N1W2M2-F1
#
_entry.id   AF-N1W2M2-F1
#
_cell.length_a   1.000
_cell.length_b   1.000
_cell.length_c   1.000
_cell.angle_alpha   90.00
_cell.angle_beta   90.00
_cell.angle_gamma   90.00
#
_symmetry.space_group_name_H-M   'P 1'
#
loop_
_entity.id
_entity.type
_entity.pdbx_description
1 polymer ?
#
loop_
_entity_poly.entity_id
_entity_poly.type
_entity_poly.pdbx_seq_one_letter_code
_entity_poly.pdbx_strand_id
1 'polypeptide(L)'
;MNKKKSKLKLKESFASSFHEQFAVNQNTQFTLLITISVSLATVLAGLGYVIGTYCVDDRLIFGNNSLIYAAATTATALYGYGVILLVSAMSFSFRRDQLILNSLRKELDMFAKPEPNKQYLAFFPQQYTGERAFEEFQSYHLNWMPNHYAVITRIILLMLLIVNVQFIVFLKDAQLIQSKYDIGWKLLTLGSFTPFFLILSIFTPIYYRLRFNLYHREIKTESCLGRMILWLGTKFP
;
A
#
# COMPACT_ATOMS: atom_id res chain seq x y z
N MET A 1 12.84 -30.00 39.76
CA MET A 1 12.52 -30.33 38.36
C MET A 1 11.19 -29.66 37.99
N ASN A 2 11.13 -28.48 37.33
CA ASN A 2 9.90 -28.03 36.61
C ASN A 2 9.97 -26.70 35.82
N LYS A 3 10.78 -25.70 36.21
CA LYS A 3 10.86 -24.42 35.44
C LYS A 3 11.43 -24.59 34.03
N LYS A 4 12.45 -25.43 33.87
CA LYS A 4 13.12 -25.69 32.58
C LYS A 4 12.22 -26.44 31.58
N LYS A 5 11.39 -27.37 32.08
CA LYS A 5 10.40 -28.13 31.29
C LYS A 5 9.21 -27.26 30.89
N SER A 6 8.78 -26.35 31.79
CA SER A 6 7.76 -25.34 31.51
C SER A 6 8.19 -24.34 30.42
N LYS A 7 9.41 -23.76 30.52
CA LYS A 7 9.94 -22.83 29.49
C LYS A 7 10.07 -23.52 28.12
N LEU A 8 10.40 -24.81 28.08
CA LEU A 8 10.52 -25.56 26.82
C LEU A 8 9.15 -25.79 26.16
N LYS A 9 8.14 -26.23 26.92
CA LYS A 9 6.76 -26.35 26.45
C LYS A 9 6.19 -25.02 25.94
N LEU A 10 6.54 -23.91 26.61
CA LEU A 10 6.12 -22.58 26.19
C LEU A 10 6.73 -22.20 24.83
N LYS A 11 8.02 -22.50 24.61
CA LYS A 11 8.70 -22.27 23.32
C LYS A 11 8.09 -23.10 22.19
N GLU A 12 7.78 -24.37 22.45
CA GLU A 12 7.17 -25.27 21.46
C GLU A 12 5.74 -24.84 21.11
N SER A 13 4.92 -24.52 22.13
CA SER A 13 3.57 -24.00 21.94
C SER A 13 3.57 -22.66 21.19
N PHE A 14 4.50 -21.76 21.52
CA PHE A 14 4.68 -20.50 20.80
C PHE A 14 5.08 -20.73 19.34
N ALA A 15 6.06 -21.59 19.07
CA ALA A 15 6.50 -21.89 17.71
C ALA A 15 5.37 -22.50 16.86
N SER A 16 4.59 -23.42 17.45
CA SER A 16 3.45 -24.05 16.78
C SER A 16 2.35 -23.03 16.45
N SER A 17 1.93 -22.24 17.45
CA SER A 17 0.89 -21.20 17.28
C SER A 17 1.33 -20.13 16.27
N PHE A 18 2.60 -19.73 16.32
CA PHE A 18 3.16 -18.81 15.34
C PHE A 18 3.11 -19.39 13.92
N HIS A 19 3.49 -20.65 13.72
CA HIS A 19 3.51 -21.26 12.40
C HIS A 19 2.10 -21.35 11.80
N GLU A 20 1.12 -21.74 12.61
CA GLU A 20 -0.28 -21.78 12.21
C GLU A 20 -0.81 -20.40 11.84
N GLN A 21 -0.61 -19.40 12.70
CA GLN A 21 -1.01 -18.01 12.43
C GLN A 21 -0.30 -17.42 11.21
N PHE A 22 0.98 -17.76 11.02
CA PHE A 22 1.75 -17.30 9.87
C PHE A 22 1.24 -17.92 8.57
N ALA A 23 0.91 -19.21 8.57
CA ALA A 23 0.31 -19.88 7.41
C ALA A 23 -1.06 -19.29 7.07
N VAL A 24 -1.93 -19.07 8.07
CA VAL A 24 -3.24 -18.42 7.89
C VAL A 24 -3.06 -17.00 7.35
N ASN A 25 -2.13 -16.22 7.91
CA ASN A 25 -1.86 -14.87 7.45
C ASN A 25 -1.34 -14.87 6.00
N GLN A 26 -0.39 -15.74 5.64
CA GLN A 26 0.08 -15.87 4.26
C GLN A 26 -1.03 -16.23 3.28
N ASN A 27 -1.90 -17.17 3.63
CA ASN A 27 -3.02 -17.55 2.76
C ASN A 27 -4.03 -16.40 2.57
N THR A 28 -4.28 -15.65 3.65
CA THR A 28 -5.10 -14.44 3.63
C THR A 28 -4.48 -13.38 2.72
N GLN A 29 -3.18 -13.14 2.83
CA GLN A 29 -2.44 -12.20 2.00
C GLN A 29 -2.45 -12.59 0.52
N PHE A 30 -2.32 -13.87 0.20
CA PHE A 30 -2.38 -14.37 -1.17
C PHE A 30 -3.78 -14.21 -1.77
N THR A 31 -4.83 -14.52 -1.01
CA THR A 31 -6.22 -14.33 -1.42
C THR A 31 -6.53 -12.86 -1.71
N LEU A 32 -6.03 -11.95 -0.86
CA LEU A 32 -6.13 -10.52 -1.06
C LEU A 32 -5.40 -10.06 -2.32
N LEU A 33 -4.20 -10.59 -2.59
CA LEU A 33 -3.46 -10.30 -3.83
C LEU A 33 -4.28 -10.65 -5.07
N ILE A 34 -4.83 -11.87 -5.12
CA ILE A 34 -5.70 -12.30 -6.23
C ILE A 34 -6.91 -11.38 -6.34
N THR A 35 -7.54 -11.05 -5.22
CA THR A 35 -8.72 -10.17 -5.18
C THR A 35 -8.40 -8.80 -5.77
N ILE A 36 -7.29 -8.18 -5.37
CA ILE A 36 -6.79 -6.90 -5.91
C ILE A 36 -6.49 -7.03 -7.40
N SER A 37 -5.85 -8.12 -7.84
CA SER A 37 -5.53 -8.34 -9.26
C SER A 37 -6.78 -8.48 -10.13
N VAL A 38 -7.76 -9.27 -9.71
CA VAL A 38 -9.03 -9.48 -10.45
C VAL A 38 -9.85 -8.20 -10.52
N SER A 39 -9.96 -7.48 -9.41
CA SER A 39 -10.68 -6.20 -9.37
C SER A 39 -9.96 -5.13 -10.18
N LEU A 40 -8.63 -5.08 -10.13
CA LEU A 40 -7.83 -4.19 -10.99
C LEU A 40 -8.05 -4.48 -12.48
N ALA A 41 -8.01 -5.75 -12.89
CA ALA A 41 -8.27 -6.13 -14.27
C ALA A 41 -9.68 -5.71 -14.74
N THR A 42 -10.68 -5.85 -13.85
CA THR A 42 -12.06 -5.45 -14.14
C THR A 42 -12.20 -3.93 -14.29
N VAL A 43 -11.58 -3.15 -13.40
CA VAL A 43 -11.57 -1.68 -13.48
C VAL A 43 -10.87 -1.22 -14.77
N LEU A 44 -9.72 -1.81 -15.11
CA LEU A 44 -8.99 -1.48 -16.33
C LEU A 44 -9.77 -1.87 -17.59
N ALA A 45 -10.48 -3.01 -17.59
CA ALA A 45 -11.35 -3.41 -18.69
C ALA A 45 -12.53 -2.41 -18.85
N GLY A 46 -13.15 -1.99 -17.75
CA GLY A 46 -14.20 -0.96 -17.76
C GLY A 46 -13.70 0.38 -18.30
N LEU A 47 -12.52 0.83 -17.87
CA LEU A 47 -11.88 2.03 -18.40
C LEU A 47 -11.56 1.87 -19.89
N GLY A 48 -11.02 0.73 -20.31
CA GLY A 48 -10.74 0.40 -21.71
C GLY A 48 -12.00 0.43 -22.58
N TYR A 49 -13.12 -0.08 -22.07
CA TYR A 49 -14.42 0.01 -22.74
C TYR A 49 -14.89 1.45 -22.92
N VAL A 50 -14.78 2.29 -21.87
CA VAL A 50 -15.13 3.70 -21.95
C VAL A 50 -14.26 4.42 -22.98
N ILE A 51 -12.95 4.15 -22.97
CA ILE A 51 -12.01 4.71 -23.96
C ILE A 51 -12.39 4.27 -25.37
N GLY A 52 -12.55 2.97 -25.61
CA GLY A 52 -12.86 2.45 -26.94
C GLY A 52 -14.22 2.86 -27.50
N THR A 53 -15.19 3.15 -26.63
CA THR A 53 -16.56 3.52 -27.04
C THR A 53 -16.71 5.03 -27.24
N TYR A 54 -16.15 5.83 -26.33
CA TYR A 54 -16.42 7.26 -26.27
C TYR A 54 -15.27 8.11 -26.78
N CYS A 55 -14.03 7.59 -26.81
CA CYS A 55 -12.84 8.33 -27.25
C CYS A 55 -12.44 8.12 -28.71
N VAL A 56 -13.27 7.44 -29.51
CA VAL A 56 -13.03 7.21 -30.94
C VAL A 56 -13.90 8.17 -31.77
N ASP A 57 -13.34 8.68 -32.88
CA ASP A 57 -14.01 9.54 -33.87
C ASP A 57 -14.60 10.87 -33.32
N ASP A 58 -13.83 11.64 -32.55
CA ASP A 58 -14.22 12.96 -31.99
C ASP A 58 -15.52 12.99 -31.15
N ARG A 59 -16.07 11.81 -30.80
CA ARG A 59 -17.31 11.67 -30.03
C ARG A 59 -17.21 12.19 -28.59
N LEU A 60 -15.99 12.43 -28.10
CA LEU A 60 -15.75 13.01 -26.77
C LEU A 60 -16.31 14.42 -26.61
N ILE A 61 -16.34 15.20 -27.70
CA ILE A 61 -16.79 16.60 -27.70
C ILE A 61 -18.33 16.66 -27.69
N PHE A 62 -19.00 15.56 -28.08
CA PHE A 62 -20.45 15.48 -28.17
C PHE A 62 -21.10 15.02 -26.85
N GLY A 63 -22.04 15.82 -26.35
CA GLY A 63 -22.87 15.47 -25.20
C GLY A 63 -22.10 15.32 -23.89
N ASN A 64 -22.50 14.33 -23.07
CA ASN A 64 -21.91 14.07 -21.76
C ASN A 64 -20.71 13.11 -21.79
N ASN A 65 -20.18 12.77 -22.97
CA ASN A 65 -19.14 11.76 -23.14
C ASN A 65 -17.83 12.14 -22.42
N SER A 66 -17.46 13.42 -22.44
CA SER A 66 -16.33 13.97 -21.67
C SER A 66 -16.50 13.80 -20.15
N LEU A 67 -17.73 13.97 -19.64
CA LEU A 67 -18.05 13.76 -18.22
C LEU A 67 -18.00 12.27 -17.84
N ILE A 68 -18.48 11.38 -18.72
CA ILE A 68 -18.40 9.92 -18.52
C ILE A 68 -16.94 9.49 -18.46
N TYR A 69 -16.11 9.97 -19.39
CA TYR A 69 -14.67 9.67 -19.39
C TYR A 69 -13.97 10.20 -18.14
N ALA A 70 -14.25 11.44 -17.73
CA ALA A 70 -13.71 12.00 -16.49
C ALA A 70 -14.13 11.19 -15.26
N ALA A 71 -15.41 10.82 -15.16
CA ALA A 71 -15.92 9.99 -14.07
C ALA A 71 -15.25 8.60 -14.03
N ALA A 72 -15.08 7.93 -15.18
CA ALA A 72 -14.40 6.64 -15.26
C ALA A 72 -12.92 6.73 -14.85
N THR A 73 -12.25 7.79 -15.28
CA THR A 73 -10.86 8.09 -14.91
C THR A 73 -10.74 8.33 -13.40
N THR A 74 -11.62 9.17 -12.84
CA THR A 74 -11.65 9.46 -11.40
C THR A 74 -11.98 8.21 -10.58
N ALA A 75 -12.90 7.36 -11.04
CA ALA A 75 -13.22 6.10 -10.37
C ALA A 75 -12.02 5.15 -10.37
N THR A 76 -11.29 5.06 -11.48
CA THR A 76 -10.04 4.29 -11.57
C THR A 76 -8.98 4.84 -10.62
N ALA A 77 -8.86 6.17 -10.52
CA ALA A 77 -7.92 6.81 -9.61
C ALA A 77 -8.26 6.58 -8.14
N LEU A 78 -9.55 6.70 -7.78
CA LEU A 78 -10.06 6.39 -6.45
C LEU A 78 -9.81 4.92 -6.07
N TYR A 79 -10.06 4.00 -7.01
CA TYR A 79 -9.77 2.58 -6.81
C TYR A 79 -8.28 2.33 -6.54
N GLY A 80 -7.39 2.90 -7.37
CA GLY A 80 -5.95 2.76 -7.18
C GLY A 80 -5.48 3.34 -5.82
N TYR A 81 -6.04 4.48 -5.40
CA TYR A 81 -5.80 5.03 -4.08
C TYR A 81 -6.25 4.07 -2.96
N GLY A 82 -7.45 3.50 -3.07
CA GLY A 82 -7.97 2.51 -2.12
C GLY A 82 -7.07 1.29 -1.98
N VAL A 83 -6.54 0.76 -3.09
CA VAL A 83 -5.57 -0.34 -3.07
C VAL A 83 -4.29 0.04 -2.34
N ILE A 84 -3.75 1.24 -2.59
CA ILE A 84 -2.52 1.71 -1.92
C ILE A 84 -2.74 1.89 -0.42
N LEU A 85 -3.90 2.41 -0.01
CA LEU A 85 -4.26 2.54 1.40
C LEU A 85 -4.31 1.17 2.08
N LEU A 86 -4.97 0.19 1.46
CA LEU A 86 -5.06 -1.18 1.95
C LEU A 86 -3.68 -1.83 2.12
N VAL A 87 -2.86 -1.79 1.07
CA VAL A 87 -1.53 -2.40 1.05
C VAL A 87 -0.58 -1.72 2.05
N SER A 88 -0.73 -0.40 2.26
CA SER A 88 0.02 0.34 3.27
C SER A 88 -0.37 -0.05 4.69
N ALA A 89 -1.67 -0.19 4.97
CA ALA A 89 -2.16 -0.65 6.27
C ALA A 89 -1.73 -2.09 6.60
N MET A 90 -1.74 -2.98 5.60
CA MET A 90 -1.24 -4.35 5.72
C MET A 90 0.26 -4.37 5.98
N SER A 91 1.02 -3.55 5.26
CA SER A 91 2.46 -3.42 5.48
C SER A 91 2.78 -2.93 6.90
N PHE A 92 2.02 -1.95 7.41
CA PHE A 92 2.14 -1.48 8.79
C PHE A 92 1.90 -2.62 9.79
N SER A 93 0.80 -3.36 9.63
CA SER A 93 0.44 -4.47 10.51
C SER A 93 1.50 -5.57 10.49
N PHE A 94 1.97 -5.94 9.31
CA PHE A 94 3.02 -6.93 9.14
C PHE A 94 4.32 -6.53 9.84
N ARG A 95 4.74 -5.26 9.73
CA ARG A 95 5.95 -4.78 10.42
C ARG A 95 5.80 -4.75 11.94
N ARG A 96 4.62 -4.40 12.44
CA ARG A 96 4.32 -4.47 13.88
C ARG A 96 4.46 -5.90 14.38
N ASP A 97 3.87 -6.85 13.67
CA ASP A 97 3.89 -8.26 14.06
C ASP A 97 5.33 -8.81 14.00
N GLN A 98 6.15 -8.37 13.04
CA GLN A 98 7.58 -8.69 13.01
C GLN A 98 8.35 -8.17 14.22
N LEU A 99 8.06 -6.95 14.70
CA LEU A 99 8.70 -6.41 15.90
C LEU A 99 8.30 -7.19 17.16
N ILE A 100 7.01 -7.44 17.35
CA ILE A 100 6.49 -8.21 18.50
C ILE A 100 7.13 -9.60 18.51
N LEU A 101 7.15 -10.27 17.36
CA LEU A 101 7.77 -11.57 17.21
C LEU A 101 9.26 -11.55 17.55
N ASN A 102 9.99 -10.51 17.15
CA ASN A 102 11.40 -10.36 17.49
C ASN A 102 11.61 -10.20 19.00
N SER A 103 10.79 -9.39 19.67
CA SER A 103 10.84 -9.21 21.12
C SER A 103 10.55 -10.53 21.85
N LEU A 104 9.51 -11.25 21.45
CA LEU A 104 9.16 -12.55 22.04
C LEU A 104 10.27 -13.59 21.83
N ARG A 105 10.91 -13.64 20.66
CA ARG A 105 12.04 -14.55 20.40
C ARG A 105 13.23 -14.25 21.33
N LYS A 106 13.51 -12.96 21.59
CA LYS A 106 14.56 -12.52 22.51
C LYS A 106 14.21 -12.92 23.96
N GLU A 107 13.01 -12.61 24.44
CA GLU A 107 12.56 -12.96 25.79
C GLU A 107 12.53 -14.47 26.05
N LEU A 108 12.16 -15.25 25.04
CA LEU A 108 12.12 -16.70 25.12
C LEU A 108 13.50 -17.35 24.98
N ASP A 109 14.58 -16.61 24.75
CA ASP A 109 15.93 -17.15 24.52
C ASP A 109 15.92 -18.27 23.45
N MET A 110 15.21 -18.08 22.34
CA MET A 110 15.05 -19.17 21.34
C MET A 110 16.38 -19.56 20.66
N PHE A 111 17.36 -18.64 20.64
CA PHE A 111 18.66 -18.84 20.01
C PHE A 111 19.86 -18.74 20.98
N ALA A 112 19.63 -18.67 22.29
CA ALA A 112 20.71 -18.54 23.28
C ALA A 112 21.57 -19.81 23.44
N LYS A 113 21.20 -20.93 22.80
CA LYS A 113 21.98 -22.17 22.82
C LYS A 113 22.93 -22.23 21.62
N PRO A 114 24.16 -22.75 21.81
CA PRO A 114 25.16 -22.87 20.74
C PRO A 114 24.72 -23.80 19.60
N GLU A 115 23.85 -24.77 19.90
CA GLU A 115 23.11 -25.53 18.87
C GLU A 115 21.65 -25.04 18.82
N PRO A 116 21.32 -24.12 17.90
CA PRO A 116 19.94 -23.75 17.67
C PRO A 116 19.17 -24.99 17.21
N ASN A 117 18.05 -25.29 17.89
CA ASN A 117 17.21 -26.42 17.52
C ASN A 117 16.83 -26.29 16.03
N LYS A 118 17.16 -27.30 15.21
CA LYS A 118 16.96 -27.27 13.74
C LYS A 118 15.51 -26.91 13.36
N GLN A 119 14.55 -27.28 14.19
CA GLN A 119 13.15 -26.88 14.04
C GLN A 119 12.97 -25.35 14.13
N TYR A 120 13.56 -24.66 15.11
CA TYR A 120 13.44 -23.20 15.22
C TYR A 120 14.13 -22.45 14.07
N LEU A 121 15.22 -22.99 13.52
CA LEU A 121 15.87 -22.43 12.33
C LEU A 121 15.02 -22.57 11.06
N ALA A 122 14.24 -23.64 10.95
CA ALA A 122 13.30 -23.83 9.84
C ALA A 122 12.15 -22.81 9.88
N PHE A 123 11.74 -22.37 11.08
CA PHE A 123 10.65 -21.40 11.25
C PHE A 123 11.13 -19.95 11.28
N PHE A 124 12.36 -19.69 11.73
CA PHE A 124 12.86 -18.36 12.02
C PHE A 124 14.29 -18.18 11.47
N PRO A 125 14.47 -17.36 10.41
CA PRO A 125 15.80 -17.07 9.90
C PRO A 125 16.65 -16.34 10.96
N GLN A 126 17.88 -16.81 11.20
CA GLN A 126 18.78 -16.30 12.26
C GLN A 126 19.07 -14.80 12.16
N GLN A 127 18.96 -14.21 10.97
CA GLN A 127 19.43 -12.85 10.68
C GLN A 127 18.30 -11.86 10.34
N TYR A 128 17.04 -12.29 10.37
CA TYR A 128 15.94 -11.40 9.99
C TYR A 128 15.49 -10.57 11.20
N THR A 129 16.02 -9.35 11.32
CA THR A 129 15.44 -8.33 12.18
C THR A 129 14.49 -7.47 11.36
N GLY A 130 13.26 -7.25 11.86
CA GLY A 130 12.32 -6.32 11.23
C GLY A 130 12.89 -4.91 11.06
N GLU A 131 13.93 -4.58 11.83
CA GLU A 131 14.67 -3.30 11.82
C GLU A 131 15.60 -3.14 10.61
N ARG A 132 16.25 -4.20 10.11
CA ARG A 132 17.16 -4.12 8.94
C ARG A 132 16.47 -3.53 7.71
N ALA A 133 15.19 -3.81 7.52
CA ALA A 133 14.41 -3.26 6.42
C ALA A 133 14.29 -1.73 6.45
N PHE A 134 14.43 -1.10 7.62
CA PHE A 134 14.41 0.36 7.76
C PHE A 134 15.81 1.00 7.71
N GLU A 135 16.86 0.22 8.00
CA GLU A 135 18.25 0.69 8.08
C GLU A 135 19.00 0.55 6.75
N GLU A 136 18.84 -0.57 6.05
CA GLU A 136 19.59 -0.85 4.81
C GLU A 136 19.06 -0.04 3.60
N PHE A 137 17.83 0.47 3.67
CA PHE A 137 17.16 1.13 2.54
C PHE A 137 16.49 2.46 2.88
N GLN A 138 17.18 3.31 3.66
CA GLN A 138 16.62 4.57 4.16
C GLN A 138 16.04 5.48 3.07
N SER A 139 16.65 5.52 1.89
CA SER A 139 16.34 6.40 0.75
C SER A 139 15.17 5.95 -0.13
N TYR A 140 14.73 4.69 -0.03
CA TYR A 140 13.61 4.19 -0.84
C TYR A 140 12.33 4.14 -0.01
N HIS A 141 11.41 5.08 -0.27
CA HIS A 141 10.15 5.26 0.48
C HIS A 141 9.24 4.03 0.57
N LEU A 142 9.43 3.02 -0.28
CA LEU A 142 8.64 1.78 -0.30
C LEU A 142 9.38 0.56 0.28
N ASN A 143 10.67 0.66 0.59
CA ASN A 143 11.47 -0.50 1.02
C ASN A 143 11.19 -0.92 2.47
N TRP A 144 10.49 -0.07 3.23
CA TRP A 144 9.93 -0.48 4.51
C TRP A 144 8.75 -1.45 4.34
N MET A 145 8.12 -1.55 3.16
CA MET A 145 7.06 -2.53 2.93
C MET A 145 7.65 -3.91 2.62
N PRO A 146 6.95 -5.01 2.92
CA PRO A 146 7.24 -6.32 2.34
C PRO A 146 7.35 -6.27 0.81
N ASN A 147 8.25 -7.05 0.21
CA ASN A 147 8.57 -6.96 -1.23
C ASN A 147 7.33 -7.06 -2.13
N HIS A 148 6.42 -8.00 -1.86
CA HIS A 148 5.21 -8.17 -2.67
C HIS A 148 4.29 -6.95 -2.58
N TYR A 149 4.10 -6.37 -1.38
CA TYR A 149 3.34 -5.13 -1.19
C TYR A 149 4.00 -3.92 -1.85
N ALA A 150 5.33 -3.83 -1.80
CA ALA A 150 6.08 -2.77 -2.48
C ALA A 150 5.90 -2.87 -4.01
N VAL A 151 5.91 -4.07 -4.57
CA VAL A 151 5.69 -4.30 -6.01
C VAL A 151 4.27 -3.89 -6.41
N ILE A 152 3.23 -4.32 -5.67
CA ILE A 152 1.84 -3.91 -5.94
C ILE A 152 1.74 -2.38 -5.90
N THR A 153 2.27 -1.75 -4.86
CA THR A 153 2.24 -0.29 -4.71
C THR A 153 2.87 0.42 -5.90
N ARG A 154 4.03 -0.07 -6.39
CA ARG A 154 4.69 0.48 -7.59
C ARG A 154 3.84 0.32 -8.86
N ILE A 155 3.25 -0.84 -9.07
CA ILE A 155 2.37 -1.11 -10.23
C ILE A 155 1.18 -0.15 -10.21
N ILE A 156 0.52 0.00 -9.06
CA ILE A 156 -0.64 0.89 -8.93
C ILE A 156 -0.23 2.36 -9.08
N LEU A 157 0.89 2.80 -8.51
CA LEU A 157 1.40 4.16 -8.71
C LEU A 157 1.72 4.45 -10.18
N LEU A 158 2.34 3.50 -10.88
CA LEU A 158 2.62 3.64 -12.31
C LEU A 158 1.32 3.72 -13.12
N MET A 159 0.34 2.87 -12.81
CA MET A 159 -0.98 2.91 -13.43
C MET A 159 -1.65 4.28 -13.19
N LEU A 160 -1.67 4.77 -11.96
CA LEU A 160 -2.24 6.07 -11.63
C LEU A 160 -1.54 7.22 -12.36
N LEU A 161 -0.22 7.14 -12.52
CA LEU A 161 0.55 8.10 -13.30
C LEU A 161 0.11 8.08 -14.77
N ILE A 162 0.00 6.90 -15.38
CA ILE A 162 -0.44 6.74 -16.77
C ILE A 162 -1.87 7.30 -16.95
N VAL A 163 -2.79 6.95 -16.06
CA VAL A 163 -4.18 7.44 -16.06
C VAL A 163 -4.22 8.97 -15.96
N ASN A 164 -3.39 9.57 -15.10
CA ASN A 164 -3.29 11.02 -14.96
C ASN A 164 -2.72 11.69 -16.22
N VAL A 165 -1.65 11.14 -16.79
CA VAL A 165 -1.05 11.66 -18.03
C VAL A 165 -2.07 11.60 -19.17
N GLN A 166 -2.77 10.47 -19.34
CA GLN A 166 -3.82 10.33 -20.35
C GLN A 166 -4.96 11.32 -20.14
N PHE A 167 -5.35 11.57 -18.89
CA PHE A 167 -6.39 12.54 -18.57
C PHE A 167 -5.95 13.98 -18.89
N ILE A 168 -4.70 14.35 -18.61
CA ILE A 168 -4.16 15.68 -18.94
C ILE A 168 -4.09 15.88 -20.46
N VAL A 169 -3.60 14.88 -21.19
CA VAL A 169 -3.59 14.90 -22.66
C VAL A 169 -5.00 15.11 -23.20
N PHE A 170 -5.97 14.36 -22.67
CA PHE A 170 -7.39 14.53 -23.00
C PHE A 170 -7.90 15.96 -22.76
N LEU A 171 -7.63 16.56 -21.59
CA LEU A 171 -8.09 17.92 -21.29
C LEU A 171 -7.52 18.96 -22.26
N LYS A 172 -6.28 18.74 -22.72
CA LYS A 172 -5.61 19.60 -23.70
C LYS A 172 -6.20 19.42 -25.10
N ASP A 173 -6.31 18.19 -25.57
CA ASP A 173 -6.75 17.87 -26.94
C ASP A 173 -8.20 18.27 -27.18
N ALA A 174 -9.07 18.10 -26.18
CA ALA A 174 -10.47 18.48 -26.28
C ALA A 174 -10.71 20.00 -26.21
N GLN A 175 -9.65 20.82 -26.04
CA GLN A 175 -9.72 22.28 -25.81
C GLN A 175 -10.67 22.68 -24.66
N LEU A 176 -11.02 21.73 -23.78
CA LEU A 176 -12.04 21.89 -22.74
C LEU A 176 -11.58 22.84 -21.62
N ILE A 177 -10.27 23.10 -21.52
CA ILE A 177 -9.68 24.09 -20.61
C ILE A 177 -10.13 25.53 -20.97
N GLN A 178 -10.52 25.79 -22.22
CA GLN A 178 -10.91 27.13 -22.70
C GLN A 178 -12.44 27.32 -22.87
N SER A 179 -13.24 26.29 -22.60
CA SER A 179 -14.69 26.32 -22.80
C SER A 179 -15.39 27.18 -21.74
N LYS A 180 -16.14 28.21 -22.18
CA LYS A 180 -16.92 29.12 -21.31
C LYS A 180 -18.23 28.54 -20.75
N TYR A 181 -18.50 27.25 -20.94
CA TYR A 181 -19.79 26.62 -20.61
C TYR A 181 -19.78 25.89 -19.25
N ASP A 182 -20.96 25.70 -18.65
CA ASP A 182 -21.19 24.98 -17.37
C ASP A 182 -20.59 23.55 -17.33
N ILE A 183 -20.49 22.90 -18.50
CA ILE A 183 -19.84 21.60 -18.67
C ILE A 183 -18.34 21.68 -18.31
N GLY A 184 -17.68 22.81 -18.58
CA GLY A 184 -16.28 23.04 -18.25
C GLY A 184 -16.01 23.02 -16.74
N TRP A 185 -16.88 23.63 -15.94
CA TRP A 185 -16.75 23.61 -14.48
C TRP A 185 -16.93 22.20 -13.90
N LYS A 186 -17.95 21.46 -14.35
CA LYS A 186 -18.18 20.07 -13.90
C LYS A 186 -16.99 19.18 -14.25
N LEU A 187 -16.45 19.33 -15.45
CA LEU A 187 -15.27 18.59 -15.89
C LEU A 187 -14.02 18.96 -15.10
N LEU A 188 -13.81 20.23 -14.79
CA LEU A 188 -12.70 20.70 -13.96
C LEU A 188 -12.82 20.16 -12.53
N THR A 189 -14.01 20.19 -11.92
CA THR A 189 -14.25 19.67 -10.58
C THR A 189 -14.00 18.16 -10.53
N LEU A 190 -14.64 17.37 -11.41
CA LEU A 190 -14.41 15.92 -11.50
C LEU A 190 -12.95 15.60 -11.83
N GLY A 191 -12.40 16.30 -12.83
CA GLY A 191 -11.04 16.10 -13.30
C GLY A 191 -9.98 16.41 -12.26
N SER A 192 -10.23 17.32 -11.32
CA SER A 192 -9.30 17.64 -10.23
C SER A 192 -9.13 16.51 -9.22
N PHE A 193 -10.11 15.60 -9.09
CA PHE A 193 -10.02 14.47 -8.17
C PHE A 193 -9.00 13.41 -8.65
N THR A 194 -8.82 13.26 -9.96
CA THR A 194 -7.86 12.30 -10.53
C THR A 194 -6.40 12.56 -10.08
N PRO A 195 -5.84 13.78 -10.24
CA PRO A 195 -4.49 14.09 -9.73
C PRO A 195 -4.46 14.16 -8.20
N PHE A 196 -5.56 14.56 -7.56
CA PHE A 196 -5.66 14.53 -6.10
C PHE A 196 -5.45 13.11 -5.55
N PHE A 197 -6.10 12.08 -6.13
CA PHE A 197 -5.90 10.70 -5.70
C PHE A 197 -4.49 10.16 -5.98
N LEU A 198 -3.83 10.60 -7.05
CA LEU A 198 -2.42 10.28 -7.28
C LEU A 198 -1.52 10.86 -6.19
N ILE A 199 -1.75 12.13 -5.82
CA ILE A 199 -0.99 12.80 -4.75
C ILE A 199 -1.19 12.07 -3.41
N LEU A 200 -2.44 11.77 -3.04
CA LEU A 200 -2.74 11.00 -1.84
C LEU A 200 -2.08 9.61 -1.86
N SER A 201 -2.08 8.95 -3.02
CA SER A 201 -1.44 7.65 -3.21
C SER A 201 0.07 7.68 -2.97
N ILE A 202 0.75 8.75 -3.38
CA ILE A 202 2.19 8.92 -3.14
C ILE A 202 2.48 9.15 -1.65
N PHE A 203 1.67 9.97 -0.98
CA PHE A 203 1.89 10.31 0.43
C PHE A 203 1.47 9.22 1.42
N THR A 204 0.55 8.33 1.03
CA THR A 204 0.00 7.31 1.94
C THR A 204 1.07 6.33 2.47
N PRO A 205 1.93 5.70 1.64
CA PRO A 205 3.00 4.85 2.15
C PRO A 205 3.99 5.61 3.05
N ILE A 206 4.23 6.89 2.76
CA ILE A 206 5.11 7.75 3.55
C ILE A 206 4.49 8.01 4.92
N TYR A 207 3.20 8.35 4.98
CA TYR A 207 2.47 8.52 6.22
C TYR A 207 2.54 7.27 7.10
N TYR A 208 2.23 6.09 6.55
CA TYR A 208 2.28 4.84 7.33
C TYR A 208 3.69 4.51 7.83
N ARG A 209 4.74 4.77 7.03
CA ARG A 209 6.13 4.64 7.47
C ARG A 209 6.46 5.57 8.63
N LEU A 210 6.11 6.85 8.52
CA LEU A 210 6.37 7.84 9.56
C LEU A 210 5.60 7.50 10.83
N ARG A 211 4.34 7.10 10.70
CA ARG A 211 3.50 6.63 11.81
C ARG A 211 4.13 5.42 12.50
N PHE A 212 4.62 4.46 11.73
CA PHE A 212 5.28 3.28 12.27
C PHE A 212 6.53 3.64 13.08
N ASN A 213 7.39 4.49 12.52
CA ASN A 213 8.58 4.98 13.21
C ASN A 213 8.24 5.69 14.52
N LEU A 214 7.20 6.52 14.53
CA LEU A 214 6.79 7.27 15.71
C LEU A 214 6.27 6.35 16.83
N TYR A 215 5.36 5.42 16.50
CA TYR A 215 4.66 4.61 17.51
C TYR A 215 5.39 3.33 17.93
N HIS A 216 6.22 2.75 17.06
CA HIS A 216 6.86 1.46 17.32
C HIS A 216 8.38 1.53 17.42
N ARG A 217 9.00 2.62 16.97
CA ARG A 217 10.45 2.82 17.07
C ARG A 217 10.85 4.06 17.86
N GLU A 218 9.88 4.86 18.30
CA GLU A 218 10.10 6.14 18.99
C GLU A 218 10.97 7.15 18.21
N ILE A 219 11.06 6.97 16.88
CA ILE A 219 11.83 7.85 16.00
C ILE A 219 10.94 8.98 15.52
N LYS A 220 11.26 10.20 15.95
CA LYS A 220 10.58 11.43 15.49
C LYS A 220 11.12 11.87 14.13
N THR A 221 10.26 12.46 13.31
CA THR A 221 10.67 13.05 12.04
C THR A 221 11.17 14.47 12.23
N GLU A 222 12.36 14.76 11.71
CA GLU A 222 12.96 16.10 11.78
C GLU A 222 12.46 17.01 10.66
N SER A 223 11.98 16.45 9.55
CA SER A 223 11.54 17.21 8.38
C SER A 223 10.18 17.87 8.58
N CYS A 224 10.07 19.12 8.12
CA CYS A 224 8.81 19.87 8.17
C CYS A 224 7.68 19.17 7.40
N LEU A 225 7.99 18.68 6.20
CA LEU A 225 7.06 17.90 5.38
C LEU A 225 6.58 16.63 6.09
N GLY A 226 7.47 15.90 6.76
CA GLY A 226 7.12 14.71 7.52
C GLY A 226 6.17 15.01 8.68
N ARG A 227 6.42 16.09 9.42
CA ARG A 227 5.50 16.56 10.48
C ARG A 227 4.13 16.95 9.92
N MET A 228 4.10 17.63 8.78
CA MET A 228 2.85 18.02 8.12
C MET A 228 2.04 16.79 7.68
N ILE A 229 2.69 15.79 7.06
CA ILE A 229 2.05 14.54 6.63
C ILE A 229 1.46 13.78 7.83
N LEU A 230 2.21 13.67 8.93
CA LEU A 230 1.73 13.04 10.17
C LEU A 230 0.53 13.78 10.76
N TRP A 231 0.58 15.12 10.81
CA TRP A 231 -0.52 15.93 11.31
C TRP A 231 -1.78 15.79 10.46
N LEU A 232 -1.65 15.87 9.14
CA LEU A 232 -2.78 15.67 8.22
C LEU A 232 -3.40 14.28 8.37
N GLY A 233 -2.60 13.22 8.35
CA GLY A 233 -3.11 11.85 8.47
C GLY A 233 -3.59 11.44 9.86
N THR A 234 -3.41 12.28 10.89
CA THR A 234 -4.06 12.08 12.20
C THR A 234 -5.39 12.82 12.31
N LYS A 235 -5.59 13.87 11.50
CA LYS A 235 -6.85 14.63 11.43
C LYS A 235 -7.85 14.04 10.45
N PHE A 236 -7.37 13.41 9.39
CA PHE A 236 -8.19 12.78 8.35
C PHE A 236 -7.85 11.28 8.29
N PRO A 237 -8.44 10.46 9.18
CA PRO A 237 -8.17 9.02 9.26
C PRO A 237 -8.69 8.23 8.05
#